data_AF-A0A5T0TDS5-F1
#
_entry.id   AF-A0A5T0TDS5-F1
#
_cell.length_a   1.000
_cell.length_b   1.000
_cell.length_c   1.000
_cell.angle_alpha   90.00
_cell.angle_beta   90.00
_cell.angle_gamma   90.00
#
_symmetry.space_group_name_H-M   'P 1'
#
loop_
_entity.id
_entity.type
_entity.pdbx_description
1 polymer ?
#
loop_
_entity_poly.entity_id
_entity_poly.type
_entity_poly.pdbx_seq_one_letter_code
_entity_poly.pdbx_strand_id
1 'polypeptide(L)'
;MYFCDQLKNNLDELQEFQLLEDEMSKYKTLNHENISWDKVYQYSQFILLNHSLDFKICNYFLLSCFNLNNEECFEKLLLLFQHLKKLIDENNAYILAQKRKIQNFIQNFIQEYNKTKVLISSEIVNQFITLFSEFENLLSCNFAKIKIAQVAPQLPKSPVTQVSVNIRSDNINSLNEREYKNFYQKLAFELLEEDENNLNIYALFTQAMWGKIRCLPECNNEKITKIRKPDADIIRILLSDKENDIEHIKCFMHELILNPFWIEGVQLFCDFLEKKKKNKQLDILIILTSDFISKFDTIELLRFQNGDFICKEEVYKYFVKSKENKKSFFSSKKTDKEHTLQDFEQMLMNIDKE
;
A
#
# COMPACT_ATOMS: atom_id res chain seq x y z
N MET A 1 16.35 17.19 -23.80
CA MET A 1 14.90 17.18 -24.10
C MET A 1 14.33 18.49 -23.55
N TYR A 2 13.67 19.31 -24.37
CA TYR A 2 13.17 20.62 -23.93
C TYR A 2 11.66 20.56 -23.72
N PHE A 3 11.19 21.07 -22.58
CA PHE A 3 9.77 21.23 -22.30
C PHE A 3 9.18 22.39 -23.11
N CYS A 4 7.87 22.37 -23.30
CA CYS A 4 7.18 23.37 -24.10
C CYS A 4 7.17 24.73 -23.38
N ASP A 5 7.53 25.80 -24.09
CA ASP A 5 7.39 27.18 -23.60
C ASP A 5 5.94 27.68 -23.66
N GLN A 6 5.01 26.92 -24.22
CA GLN A 6 3.60 27.30 -24.31
C GLN A 6 2.89 26.99 -22.98
N LEU A 7 2.51 28.05 -22.28
CA LEU A 7 2.11 27.98 -20.87
C LEU A 7 0.62 27.68 -20.65
N LYS A 8 -0.18 27.77 -21.71
CA LYS A 8 -1.59 27.38 -21.72
C LYS A 8 -2.06 27.18 -23.15
N ASN A 9 -2.48 25.96 -23.47
CA ASN A 9 -3.19 25.64 -24.72
C ASN A 9 -4.54 25.02 -24.38
N ASN A 10 -5.49 25.11 -25.32
CA ASN A 10 -6.72 24.34 -25.19
C ASN A 10 -6.36 22.85 -25.39
N LEU A 11 -6.55 22.04 -24.36
CA LEU A 11 -6.22 20.62 -24.35
C LEU A 11 -7.47 19.74 -24.52
N ASP A 12 -8.67 20.33 -24.56
CA ASP A 12 -9.93 19.59 -24.52
C ASP A 12 -10.12 18.65 -25.73
N GLU A 13 -9.52 19.00 -26.87
CA GLU A 13 -9.53 18.20 -28.09
C GLU A 13 -8.37 17.18 -28.16
N LEU A 14 -7.43 17.22 -27.21
CA LEU A 14 -6.26 16.34 -27.21
C LEU A 14 -6.61 14.99 -26.57
N GLN A 15 -6.49 13.92 -27.36
CA GLN A 15 -6.81 12.57 -26.91
C GLN A 15 -6.00 12.15 -25.67
N GLU A 16 -4.70 12.48 -25.63
CA GLU A 16 -3.82 12.18 -24.51
C GLU A 16 -4.24 12.91 -23.23
N PHE A 17 -4.84 14.10 -23.35
CA PHE A 17 -5.37 14.83 -22.20
C PHE A 17 -6.64 14.17 -21.66
N GLN A 18 -7.55 13.74 -22.54
CA GLN A 18 -8.75 13.01 -22.13
C GLN A 18 -8.40 11.68 -21.43
N LEU A 19 -7.46 10.91 -22.01
CA LEU A 19 -6.98 9.67 -21.41
C LEU A 19 -6.25 9.89 -20.07
N LEU A 20 -5.52 11.00 -19.94
CA LEU A 20 -4.91 11.39 -18.67
C LEU A 20 -5.97 11.75 -17.62
N GLU A 21 -6.99 12.51 -17.99
CA GLU A 21 -8.10 12.84 -17.09
C GLU A 21 -8.89 11.61 -16.66
N ASP A 22 -9.12 10.64 -17.55
CA ASP A 22 -9.78 9.37 -17.23
C ASP A 22 -8.97 8.51 -16.25
N GLU A 23 -7.64 8.52 -16.33
CA GLU A 23 -6.80 7.85 -15.33
C GLU A 23 -6.78 8.63 -14.01
N MET A 24 -6.72 9.96 -14.07
CA MET A 24 -6.67 10.80 -12.88
C MET A 24 -8.04 10.96 -12.20
N SER A 25 -9.16 10.71 -12.89
CA SER A 25 -10.50 10.69 -12.29
C SER A 25 -10.66 9.54 -11.30
N LYS A 26 -9.84 8.49 -11.41
CA LYS A 26 -9.78 7.35 -10.48
C LYS A 26 -9.01 7.70 -9.20
N TYR A 27 -8.13 8.70 -9.27
CA TYR A 27 -7.29 9.13 -8.15
C TYR A 27 -8.13 9.65 -6.98
N LYS A 28 -7.92 9.05 -5.79
CA LYS A 28 -8.67 9.33 -4.54
C LYS A 28 -10.17 9.01 -4.60
N THR A 29 -10.63 8.24 -5.59
CA THR A 29 -11.98 7.70 -5.55
C THR A 29 -12.06 6.49 -4.62
N LEU A 30 -13.24 6.26 -4.05
CA LEU A 30 -13.54 5.06 -3.26
C LEU A 30 -13.72 3.81 -4.14
N ASN A 31 -13.70 3.98 -5.47
CA ASN A 31 -13.77 2.88 -6.42
C ASN A 31 -12.39 2.22 -6.52
N HIS A 32 -12.32 0.90 -6.39
CA HIS A 32 -11.10 0.10 -6.48
C HIS A 32 -10.52 0.02 -7.92
N GLU A 33 -10.53 1.12 -8.67
CA GLU A 33 -9.94 1.21 -9.99
C GLU A 33 -8.44 1.50 -9.87
N ASN A 34 -7.61 0.55 -10.30
CA ASN A 34 -6.17 0.75 -10.34
C ASN A 34 -5.81 1.80 -11.41
N ILE A 35 -5.02 2.78 -11.00
CA ILE A 35 -4.48 3.82 -11.87
C ILE A 35 -3.27 3.25 -12.59
N SER A 36 -3.25 3.40 -13.92
CA SER A 36 -2.10 3.03 -14.73
C SER A 36 -1.05 4.14 -14.67
N TRP A 37 -0.20 4.14 -13.64
CA TRP A 37 0.79 5.20 -13.42
C TRP A 37 1.78 5.37 -14.58
N ASP A 38 2.09 4.30 -15.32
CA ASP A 38 2.90 4.37 -16.54
C ASP A 38 2.23 5.23 -17.62
N LYS A 39 0.91 5.11 -17.78
CA LYS A 39 0.13 5.91 -18.73
C LYS A 39 0.01 7.35 -18.27
N VAL A 40 -0.27 7.57 -16.98
CA VAL A 40 -0.29 8.92 -16.39
C VAL A 40 1.03 9.63 -16.64
N TYR A 41 2.15 8.94 -16.43
CA TYR A 41 3.48 9.45 -16.69
C TYR A 41 3.70 9.77 -18.18
N GLN A 42 3.39 8.82 -19.08
CA GLN A 42 3.58 8.99 -20.53
C GLN A 42 2.74 10.14 -21.09
N TYR A 43 1.45 10.21 -20.76
CA TYR A 43 0.57 11.27 -21.25
C TYR A 43 0.95 12.63 -20.65
N SER A 44 1.24 12.69 -19.35
CA SER A 44 1.69 13.95 -18.73
C SER A 44 3.00 14.44 -19.35
N GLN A 45 3.96 13.54 -19.57
CA GLN A 45 5.22 13.87 -20.24
C GLN A 45 4.99 14.38 -21.66
N PHE A 46 4.16 13.68 -22.44
CA PHE A 46 3.85 14.06 -23.82
C PHE A 46 3.24 15.47 -23.88
N ILE A 47 2.29 15.78 -23.00
CA ILE A 47 1.63 17.09 -22.97
C ILE A 47 2.62 18.18 -22.54
N LEU A 48 3.42 17.94 -21.50
CA LEU A 48 4.40 18.92 -20.99
C LEU A 48 5.52 19.22 -22.01
N LEU A 49 5.87 18.27 -22.86
CA LEU A 49 6.89 18.45 -23.89
C LEU A 49 6.35 19.15 -25.14
N ASN A 50 5.13 18.80 -25.57
CA ASN A 50 4.66 19.17 -26.91
C ASN A 50 3.56 20.24 -26.92
N HIS A 51 2.81 20.41 -25.82
CA HIS A 51 1.54 21.14 -25.86
C HIS A 51 1.38 22.20 -24.77
N SER A 52 1.61 21.89 -23.48
CA SER A 52 1.32 22.87 -22.43
C SER A 52 2.06 22.62 -21.13
N LEU A 53 2.53 23.70 -20.51
CA LEU A 53 3.07 23.72 -19.15
C LEU A 53 1.99 24.00 -18.08
N ASP A 54 0.87 23.28 -18.11
CA ASP A 54 -0.19 23.42 -17.11
C ASP A 54 0.22 22.77 -15.77
N PHE A 55 0.14 23.51 -14.67
CA PHE A 55 0.50 23.01 -13.34
C PHE A 55 -0.37 21.85 -12.85
N LYS A 56 -1.60 21.68 -13.34
CA LYS A 56 -2.41 20.48 -13.08
C LYS A 56 -1.69 19.25 -13.62
N ILE A 57 -1.18 19.34 -14.85
CA ILE A 57 -0.43 18.27 -15.52
C ILE A 57 0.96 18.10 -14.88
N CYS A 58 1.63 19.18 -14.47
CA CYS A 58 2.86 19.08 -13.68
C CYS A 58 2.63 18.27 -12.38
N ASN A 59 1.51 18.49 -11.68
CA ASN A 59 1.19 17.72 -10.48
C ASN A 59 0.87 16.25 -10.79
N TYR A 60 0.20 15.96 -11.90
CA TYR A 60 -0.04 14.57 -12.35
C TYR A 60 1.27 13.85 -12.70
N PHE A 61 2.16 14.55 -13.40
CA PHE A 61 3.50 14.06 -13.71
C PHE A 61 4.29 13.75 -12.43
N LEU A 62 4.33 14.70 -11.48
CA LEU A 62 4.97 14.51 -10.19
C LEU A 62 4.42 13.28 -9.45
N LEU A 63 3.10 13.15 -9.34
CA LEU A 63 2.46 12.01 -8.69
C LEU A 63 2.86 10.69 -9.36
N SER A 64 2.89 10.65 -10.69
CA SER A 64 3.31 9.46 -11.43
C SER A 64 4.77 9.09 -11.17
N CYS A 65 5.69 10.06 -11.09
CA CYS A 65 7.10 9.80 -10.75
C CYS A 65 7.25 9.17 -9.36
N PHE A 66 6.50 9.66 -8.36
CA PHE A 66 6.52 9.08 -7.01
C PHE A 66 5.91 7.68 -6.93
N ASN A 67 4.87 7.40 -7.72
CA ASN A 67 4.23 6.07 -7.73
C ASN A 67 5.05 5.04 -8.52
N LEU A 68 5.68 5.43 -9.62
CA LEU A 68 6.58 4.56 -10.40
C LEU A 68 7.92 4.33 -9.69
N ASN A 69 8.37 5.33 -8.91
CA ASN A 69 9.53 5.27 -8.03
C ASN A 69 10.81 4.74 -8.73
N ASN A 70 11.05 5.17 -9.97
CA ASN A 70 12.22 4.82 -10.74
C ASN A 70 13.13 6.06 -10.95
N GLU A 71 14.43 5.85 -11.13
CA GLU A 71 15.39 6.95 -11.22
C GLU A 71 15.16 7.84 -12.45
N GLU A 72 14.85 7.24 -13.61
CA GLU A 72 14.63 7.94 -14.88
C GLU A 72 13.44 8.94 -14.82
N CYS A 73 12.35 8.59 -14.14
CA CYS A 73 11.20 9.47 -13.94
C CYS A 73 11.60 10.70 -13.10
N PHE A 74 12.47 10.52 -12.10
CA PHE A 74 12.96 11.63 -11.28
C PHE A 74 13.98 12.51 -12.00
N GLU A 75 14.82 11.95 -12.88
CA GLU A 75 15.67 12.74 -13.78
C GLU A 75 14.83 13.64 -14.68
N LYS A 76 13.76 13.09 -15.29
CA LYS A 76 12.84 13.88 -16.12
C LYS A 76 12.05 14.92 -15.32
N LEU A 77 11.68 14.60 -14.08
CA LEU A 77 11.08 15.57 -13.16
C LEU A 77 12.06 16.68 -12.78
N LEU A 78 13.34 16.35 -12.57
CA LEU A 78 14.38 17.34 -12.31
C LEU A 78 14.56 18.30 -13.49
N LEU A 79 14.59 17.77 -14.72
CA LEU A 79 14.63 18.58 -15.94
C LEU A 79 13.43 19.55 -16.03
N LEU A 80 12.24 19.14 -15.58
CA LEU A 80 11.06 20.01 -15.55
C LEU A 80 11.25 21.17 -14.58
N PHE A 81 11.76 20.93 -13.37
CA PHE A 81 12.04 22.01 -12.42
C PHE A 81 13.16 22.94 -12.91
N GLN A 82 14.21 22.40 -13.54
CA GLN A 82 15.26 23.22 -14.15
C GLN A 82 14.71 24.12 -15.26
N HIS A 83 13.80 23.60 -16.08
CA HIS A 83 13.11 24.39 -17.10
C HIS A 83 12.23 25.48 -16.49
N LEU A 84 11.47 25.17 -15.43
CA LEU A 84 10.69 26.17 -14.69
C LEU A 84 11.58 27.28 -14.11
N LYS A 85 12.75 26.92 -13.57
CA LYS A 85 13.73 27.90 -13.08
C LYS A 85 14.21 28.81 -14.20
N LYS A 86 14.59 28.23 -15.35
CA LYS A 86 15.03 29.00 -16.53
C LYS A 86 13.97 30.04 -16.94
N LEU A 87 12.69 29.66 -16.97
CA LEU A 87 11.60 30.58 -17.32
C LEU A 87 11.40 31.72 -16.29
N ILE A 88 11.69 31.47 -15.01
CA ILE A 88 11.71 32.52 -13.98
C ILE A 88 12.89 33.46 -14.21
N ASP A 89 14.08 32.93 -14.46
CA ASP A 89 15.29 33.72 -14.71
C ASP A 89 15.13 34.62 -15.96
N GLU A 90 14.38 34.15 -16.96
CA GLU A 90 14.01 34.91 -18.16
C GLU A 90 12.89 35.93 -17.93
N ASN A 91 12.44 36.12 -16.68
CA ASN A 91 11.35 37.03 -16.29
C ASN A 91 10.03 36.80 -17.06
N ASN A 92 9.69 35.55 -17.33
CA ASN A 92 8.44 35.23 -18.03
C ASN A 92 7.22 35.67 -17.19
N ALA A 93 6.47 36.65 -17.69
CA ALA A 93 5.36 37.29 -16.97
C ALA A 93 4.26 36.30 -16.52
N TYR A 94 4.00 35.24 -17.29
CA TYR A 94 2.99 34.25 -16.92
C TYR A 94 3.49 33.34 -15.79
N ILE A 95 4.73 32.86 -15.86
CA ILE A 95 5.33 32.04 -14.79
C ILE A 95 5.40 32.83 -13.48
N LEU A 96 5.78 34.10 -13.54
CA LEU A 96 5.80 35.00 -12.38
C LEU A 96 4.39 35.19 -11.79
N ALA A 97 3.34 35.30 -12.62
CA ALA A 97 1.96 35.35 -12.16
C ALA A 97 1.50 34.04 -11.48
N GLN A 98 2.10 32.90 -11.84
CA GLN A 98 1.83 31.58 -11.25
C GLN A 98 2.77 31.22 -10.09
N LYS A 99 3.50 32.20 -9.53
CA LYS A 99 4.43 32.01 -8.39
C LYS A 99 3.88 31.13 -7.27
N ARG A 100 2.61 31.32 -6.87
CA ARG A 100 1.95 30.49 -5.84
C ARG A 100 1.80 29.02 -6.26
N LYS A 101 1.50 28.75 -7.54
CA LYS A 101 1.39 27.38 -8.05
C LYS A 101 2.74 26.68 -8.08
N ILE A 102 3.82 27.40 -8.41
CA ILE A 102 5.20 26.88 -8.35
C ILE A 102 5.59 26.56 -6.91
N GLN A 103 5.29 27.46 -5.96
CA GLN A 103 5.51 27.21 -4.54
C GLN A 103 4.77 25.96 -4.07
N ASN A 104 3.48 25.83 -4.40
CA ASN A 104 2.69 24.66 -4.06
C ASN A 104 3.24 23.39 -4.72
N PHE A 105 3.73 23.48 -5.97
CA PHE A 105 4.31 22.35 -6.69
C PHE A 105 5.59 21.84 -6.01
N ILE A 106 6.49 22.73 -5.61
CA ILE A 106 7.71 22.40 -4.85
C ILE A 106 7.35 21.85 -3.47
N GLN A 107 6.38 22.46 -2.78
CA GLN A 107 5.90 21.96 -1.48
C GLN A 107 5.29 20.56 -1.60
N ASN A 108 4.48 20.30 -2.63
CA ASN A 108 3.92 18.98 -2.91
C ASN A 108 5.03 17.96 -3.12
N PHE A 109 6.07 18.29 -3.90
CA PHE A 109 7.24 17.43 -4.06
C PHE A 109 7.86 17.07 -2.69
N ILE A 110 8.15 18.07 -1.87
CA ILE A 110 8.81 17.85 -0.58
C ILE A 110 7.93 17.03 0.36
N GLN A 111 6.62 17.29 0.37
CA GLN A 111 5.67 16.53 1.17
C GLN A 111 5.60 15.08 0.73
N GLU A 112 5.47 14.82 -0.57
CA GLU A 112 5.41 13.46 -1.11
C GLU A 112 6.74 12.73 -0.95
N TYR A 113 7.88 13.41 -1.11
CA TYR A 113 9.20 12.87 -0.81
C TYR A 113 9.37 12.49 0.66
N ASN A 114 8.92 13.34 1.58
CA ASN A 114 9.04 13.06 3.01
C ASN A 114 8.06 11.98 3.49
N LYS A 115 6.97 11.72 2.76
CA LYS A 115 6.01 10.64 3.04
C LYS A 115 6.40 9.32 2.38
N THR A 116 7.04 9.37 1.22
CA THR A 116 7.29 8.21 0.35
C THR A 116 8.73 7.76 0.47
N LYS A 117 8.98 6.45 0.58
CA LYS A 117 10.35 5.91 0.51
C LYS A 117 10.81 5.92 -0.95
N VAL A 118 11.36 7.05 -1.39
CA VAL A 118 11.83 7.23 -2.78
C VAL A 118 13.14 6.47 -3.00
N LEU A 119 13.23 5.71 -4.08
CA LEU A 119 14.40 4.92 -4.48
C LEU A 119 15.24 5.69 -5.51
N ILE A 120 15.72 6.88 -5.14
CA ILE A 120 16.58 7.70 -6.01
C ILE A 120 17.96 7.91 -5.39
N SER A 121 18.97 8.04 -6.24
CA SER A 121 20.36 8.26 -5.81
C SER A 121 20.49 9.57 -5.01
N SER A 122 21.45 9.59 -4.07
CA SER A 122 21.77 10.80 -3.30
C SER A 122 22.19 11.96 -4.20
N GLU A 123 22.76 11.67 -5.37
CA GLU A 123 23.12 12.64 -6.40
C GLU A 123 21.89 13.45 -6.87
N ILE A 124 20.82 12.75 -7.28
CA ILE A 124 19.58 13.39 -7.75
C ILE A 124 18.90 14.15 -6.63
N VAL A 125 18.88 13.60 -5.40
CA VAL A 125 18.31 14.28 -4.22
C VAL A 125 19.04 15.59 -3.95
N ASN A 126 20.37 15.59 -4.01
CA ASN A 126 21.18 16.79 -3.80
C ASN A 126 20.92 17.83 -4.90
N GLN A 127 20.71 17.40 -6.14
CA GLN A 127 20.32 18.29 -7.23
C GLN A 127 18.97 18.96 -6.97
N PHE A 128 17.95 18.21 -6.50
CA PHE A 128 16.68 18.80 -6.07
C PHE A 128 16.84 19.78 -4.91
N ILE A 129 17.65 19.46 -3.90
CA ILE A 129 17.89 20.35 -2.75
C ILE A 129 18.53 21.66 -3.20
N THR A 130 19.53 21.57 -4.07
CA THR A 130 20.23 22.74 -4.61
C THR A 130 19.25 23.61 -5.38
N LEU A 131 18.49 22.99 -6.28
CA LEU A 131 17.49 23.68 -7.10
C LEU A 131 16.40 24.34 -6.25
N PHE A 132 15.89 23.67 -5.22
CA PHE A 132 14.87 24.25 -4.34
C PHE A 132 15.39 25.42 -3.52
N SER A 133 16.66 25.38 -3.07
CA SER A 133 17.28 26.54 -2.42
C SER A 133 17.41 27.73 -3.37
N GLU A 134 17.69 27.49 -4.65
CA GLU A 134 17.66 28.55 -5.67
C GLU A 134 16.24 29.11 -5.86
N PHE A 135 15.21 28.26 -5.85
CA PHE A 135 13.82 28.69 -5.85
C PHE A 135 13.43 29.49 -4.60
N GLU A 136 13.98 29.19 -3.41
CA GLU A 136 13.73 29.98 -2.19
C GLU A 136 14.19 31.43 -2.38
N ASN A 137 15.36 31.62 -3.00
CA ASN A 137 15.90 32.93 -3.31
C ASN A 137 15.05 33.66 -4.37
N LEU A 138 14.72 32.98 -5.47
CA LEU A 138 13.93 33.55 -6.58
C LEU A 138 12.49 33.87 -6.18
N LEU A 139 11.89 33.05 -5.33
CA LEU A 139 10.50 33.17 -4.91
C LEU A 139 10.33 33.86 -3.55
N SER A 140 11.41 34.20 -2.86
CA SER A 140 11.40 34.85 -1.55
C SER A 140 10.51 34.11 -0.54
N CYS A 141 10.64 32.78 -0.48
CA CYS A 141 9.87 31.91 0.42
C CYS A 141 10.73 30.77 0.95
N ASN A 142 10.40 30.25 2.13
CA ASN A 142 11.08 29.11 2.74
C ASN A 142 10.29 27.82 2.49
N PHE A 143 10.96 26.80 1.99
CA PHE A 143 10.37 25.47 1.84
C PHE A 143 10.74 24.57 3.03
N ALA A 144 9.93 23.54 3.24
CA ALA A 144 10.29 22.49 4.20
C ALA A 144 11.55 21.76 3.71
N LYS A 145 12.39 21.27 4.63
CA LYS A 145 13.60 20.55 4.24
C LYS A 145 13.28 19.10 3.87
N ILE A 146 14.00 18.61 2.87
CA ILE A 146 14.03 17.18 2.52
C ILE A 146 14.76 16.44 3.64
N LYS A 147 14.10 15.45 4.25
CA LYS A 147 14.70 14.63 5.33
C LYS A 147 15.56 13.53 4.70
N ILE A 148 16.84 13.80 4.46
CA ILE A 148 17.80 12.77 4.05
C ILE A 148 18.06 11.86 5.26
N ALA A 149 17.71 10.58 5.16
CA ALA A 149 18.14 9.59 6.13
C ALA A 149 19.67 9.43 6.02
N GLN A 150 20.42 9.92 7.01
CA GLN A 150 21.86 9.73 7.08
C GLN A 150 22.15 8.24 7.35
N VAL A 151 22.87 7.60 6.42
CA VAL A 151 23.33 6.20 6.53
C VAL A 151 24.78 6.22 7.00
N ALA A 152 25.07 5.63 8.17
CA ALA A 152 26.42 5.24 8.56
C ALA A 152 26.92 4.11 7.63
N PRO A 153 28.23 3.99 7.34
CA PRO A 153 28.70 3.07 6.30
C PRO A 153 28.75 1.61 6.79
N GLN A 154 28.21 0.66 6.01
CA GLN A 154 28.89 -0.60 5.59
C GLN A 154 28.07 -1.51 4.64
N LEU A 155 28.70 -1.78 3.47
CA LEU A 155 28.79 -2.97 2.58
C LEU A 155 27.59 -3.93 2.25
N PRO A 156 27.59 -4.56 1.05
CA PRO A 156 26.39 -4.97 0.30
C PRO A 156 25.98 -6.46 0.42
N LYS A 157 24.67 -6.73 0.33
CA LYS A 157 23.99 -7.80 -0.48
C LYS A 157 22.46 -7.74 -0.27
N SER A 158 21.71 -7.79 -1.37
CA SER A 158 20.23 -7.79 -1.50
C SER A 158 19.55 -9.06 -0.96
N PRO A 159 18.20 -9.20 -0.98
CA PRO A 159 17.12 -8.24 -1.25
C PRO A 159 16.04 -8.18 -0.14
N VAL A 160 15.02 -7.34 -0.37
CA VAL A 160 13.77 -7.16 0.38
C VAL A 160 13.89 -6.24 1.59
N THR A 161 13.32 -5.02 1.50
CA THR A 161 13.15 -4.17 2.70
C THR A 161 11.90 -3.31 2.60
N GLN A 162 10.81 -3.94 3.06
CA GLN A 162 9.83 -3.46 4.03
C GLN A 162 9.79 -1.95 4.30
N VAL A 163 8.56 -1.42 4.22
CA VAL A 163 8.20 -0.05 4.59
C VAL A 163 8.33 0.08 6.11
N SER A 164 9.29 0.88 6.57
CA SER A 164 9.40 1.24 7.98
C SER A 164 8.35 2.30 8.33
N VAL A 165 7.25 1.88 8.97
CA VAL A 165 6.30 2.80 9.60
C VAL A 165 6.92 3.29 10.91
N ASN A 166 7.15 4.61 11.02
CA ASN A 166 7.51 5.24 12.29
C ASN A 166 6.22 5.50 13.07
N ILE A 167 5.84 4.55 13.91
CA ILE A 167 4.59 4.58 14.67
C ILE A 167 4.85 5.39 15.94
N ARG A 168 4.57 6.69 15.90
CA ARG A 168 4.37 7.53 17.09
C ARG A 168 2.88 7.81 17.26
N SER A 169 2.09 6.77 17.44
CA SER A 169 0.66 6.91 17.78
C SER A 169 0.40 6.16 19.08
N ASP A 170 0.18 6.91 20.16
CA ASP A 170 -0.13 6.36 21.49
C ASP A 170 -1.55 5.73 21.56
N ASN A 171 -2.28 5.64 20.43
CA ASN A 171 -3.63 5.07 20.39
C ASN A 171 -3.94 4.41 19.04
N ILE A 172 -4.11 3.08 19.02
CA ILE A 172 -4.47 2.28 17.83
C ILE A 172 -5.79 2.76 17.18
N ASN A 173 -6.68 3.36 17.97
CA ASN A 173 -7.97 3.85 17.48
C ASN A 173 -7.87 5.11 16.61
N SER A 174 -6.76 5.86 16.68
CA SER A 174 -6.56 7.05 15.84
C SER A 174 -6.01 6.73 14.45
N LEU A 175 -5.53 5.49 14.22
CA LEU A 175 -5.01 5.06 12.93
C LEU A 175 -6.11 4.97 11.89
N ASN A 176 -5.87 5.55 10.71
CA ASN A 176 -6.71 5.31 9.55
C ASN A 176 -6.57 3.85 9.07
N GLU A 177 -7.46 3.38 8.18
CA GLU A 177 -7.47 1.97 7.75
C GLU A 177 -6.14 1.51 7.16
N ARG A 178 -5.46 2.37 6.38
CA ARG A 178 -4.17 2.04 5.76
C ARG A 178 -3.06 1.94 6.80
N GLU A 179 -3.00 2.89 7.72
CA GLU A 179 -2.02 2.89 8.82
C GLU A 179 -2.23 1.70 9.75
N TYR A 180 -3.48 1.38 10.06
CA TYR A 180 -3.85 0.22 10.87
C TYR A 180 -3.38 -1.09 10.20
N LYS A 181 -3.65 -1.27 8.90
CA LYS A 181 -3.18 -2.43 8.13
C LYS A 181 -1.65 -2.54 8.17
N ASN A 182 -0.96 -1.45 7.86
CA ASN A 182 0.51 -1.42 7.81
C ASN A 182 1.14 -1.66 9.19
N PHE A 183 0.54 -1.14 10.26
CA PHE A 183 1.00 -1.35 11.64
C PHE A 183 1.03 -2.84 11.99
N TYR A 184 -0.11 -3.52 11.88
CA TYR A 184 -0.22 -4.94 12.21
C TYR A 184 0.59 -5.82 11.26
N GLN A 185 0.68 -5.45 9.99
CA GLN A 185 1.54 -6.16 9.02
C GLN A 185 3.02 -6.10 9.42
N LYS A 186 3.52 -4.91 9.75
CA LYS A 186 4.92 -4.72 10.14
C LYS A 186 5.24 -5.52 11.39
N LEU A 187 4.37 -5.45 12.40
CA LEU A 187 4.56 -6.20 13.64
C LEU A 187 4.54 -7.72 13.41
N ALA A 188 3.65 -8.22 12.54
CA ALA A 188 3.63 -9.62 12.16
C ALA A 188 4.94 -10.03 11.44
N PHE A 189 5.47 -9.18 10.57
CA PHE A 189 6.70 -9.47 9.83
C PHE A 189 7.94 -9.46 10.72
N GLU A 190 8.05 -8.48 11.63
CA GLU A 190 9.13 -8.42 12.62
C GLU A 190 9.10 -9.66 13.52
N LEU A 191 7.93 -10.01 14.05
CA LEU A 191 7.78 -11.19 14.91
C LEU A 191 8.06 -12.50 14.19
N LEU A 192 7.78 -12.58 12.89
CA LEU A 192 8.09 -13.75 12.05
C LEU A 192 9.59 -13.88 11.76
N GLU A 193 10.33 -12.76 11.67
CA GLU A 193 11.79 -12.76 11.54
C GLU A 193 12.47 -13.18 12.86
N GLU A 194 11.88 -12.84 14.00
CA GLU A 194 12.37 -13.22 15.32
C GLU A 194 12.05 -14.68 15.69
N ASP A 195 10.79 -15.11 15.54
CA ASP A 195 10.34 -16.47 15.86
C ASP A 195 9.24 -16.93 14.89
N GLU A 196 9.62 -17.74 13.91
CA GLU A 196 8.70 -18.32 12.93
C GLU A 196 7.64 -19.27 13.52
N ASN A 197 7.80 -19.71 14.76
CA ASN A 197 6.85 -20.58 15.46
C ASN A 197 5.86 -19.79 16.34
N ASN A 198 6.02 -18.47 16.41
CA ASN A 198 5.14 -17.63 17.18
C ASN A 198 3.73 -17.59 16.57
N LEU A 199 2.77 -18.06 17.35
CA LEU A 199 1.38 -18.19 16.96
C LEU A 199 0.67 -16.83 16.83
N ASN A 200 1.14 -15.81 17.55
CA ASN A 200 0.55 -14.48 17.55
C ASN A 200 0.70 -13.78 16.19
N ILE A 201 1.66 -14.20 15.36
CA ILE A 201 1.85 -13.67 14.00
C ILE A 201 0.55 -13.79 13.19
N TYR A 202 -0.14 -14.92 13.30
CA TYR A 202 -1.39 -15.17 12.56
C TYR A 202 -2.57 -14.36 13.13
N ALA A 203 -2.57 -14.09 14.44
CA ALA A 203 -3.52 -13.17 15.05
C ALA A 203 -3.29 -11.74 14.55
N LEU A 204 -2.04 -11.25 14.53
CA LEU A 204 -1.68 -9.94 14.02
C LEU A 204 -2.00 -9.80 12.53
N PHE A 205 -1.69 -10.82 11.73
CA PHE A 205 -2.06 -10.90 10.31
C PHE A 205 -3.57 -10.77 10.09
N THR A 206 -4.38 -11.52 10.82
CA THR A 206 -5.84 -11.44 10.68
C THR A 206 -6.42 -10.13 11.22
N GLN A 207 -5.77 -9.48 12.20
CA GLN A 207 -6.09 -8.10 12.57
C GLN A 207 -5.81 -7.14 11.42
N ALA A 208 -4.65 -7.22 10.76
CA ALA A 208 -4.35 -6.42 9.58
C ALA A 208 -5.39 -6.66 8.46
N MET A 209 -5.77 -7.91 8.21
CA MET A 209 -6.69 -8.26 7.13
C MET A 209 -8.14 -7.85 7.40
N TRP A 210 -8.67 -8.15 8.60
CA TRP A 210 -10.10 -8.10 8.91
C TRP A 210 -10.48 -7.20 10.10
N GLY A 211 -9.52 -6.68 10.86
CA GLY A 211 -9.78 -6.00 12.15
C GLY A 211 -10.72 -4.79 12.08
N LYS A 212 -10.70 -4.05 10.95
CA LYS A 212 -11.58 -2.89 10.71
C LYS A 212 -12.85 -3.23 9.91
N ILE A 213 -13.00 -4.44 9.39
CA ILE A 213 -14.17 -4.83 8.59
C ILE A 213 -15.35 -5.09 9.53
N ARG A 214 -16.37 -4.23 9.44
CA ARG A 214 -17.60 -4.32 10.27
C ARG A 214 -18.83 -4.78 9.49
N CYS A 215 -18.80 -4.64 8.17
CA CYS A 215 -19.91 -4.96 7.28
C CYS A 215 -19.40 -5.63 6.02
N LEU A 216 -20.27 -6.41 5.39
CA LEU A 216 -20.02 -6.99 4.07
C LEU A 216 -19.99 -5.90 2.99
N PRO A 217 -19.26 -6.14 1.89
CA PRO A 217 -19.21 -5.21 0.77
C PRO A 217 -20.58 -5.06 0.12
N GLU A 218 -20.84 -3.86 -0.38
CA GLU A 218 -22.06 -3.58 -1.14
C GLU A 218 -22.13 -4.44 -2.40
N CYS A 219 -23.33 -4.95 -2.69
CA CYS A 219 -23.61 -5.79 -3.85
C CYS A 219 -24.87 -5.36 -4.58
N ASN A 220 -24.99 -5.76 -5.83
CA ASN A 220 -26.22 -5.60 -6.61
C ASN A 220 -27.27 -6.68 -6.24
N ASN A 221 -28.42 -6.66 -6.93
CA ASN A 221 -29.50 -7.62 -6.72
C ASN A 221 -29.08 -9.09 -6.95
N GLU A 222 -28.04 -9.32 -7.76
CA GLU A 222 -27.47 -10.64 -8.06
C GLU A 222 -26.34 -11.04 -7.09
N LYS A 223 -26.14 -10.29 -6.00
CA LYS A 223 -25.07 -10.48 -5.01
C LYS A 223 -23.65 -10.30 -5.56
N ILE A 224 -23.51 -9.62 -6.70
CA ILE A 224 -22.22 -9.25 -7.30
C ILE A 224 -21.73 -7.94 -6.66
N THR A 225 -20.50 -8.00 -6.15
CA THR A 225 -19.80 -6.87 -5.53
C THR A 225 -18.93 -6.13 -6.56
N LYS A 226 -18.46 -4.93 -6.21
CA LYS A 226 -17.45 -4.19 -6.99
C LYS A 226 -16.02 -4.71 -6.78
N ILE A 227 -15.83 -5.74 -5.94
CA ILE A 227 -14.52 -6.26 -5.59
C ILE A 227 -14.02 -7.14 -6.72
N ARG A 228 -12.80 -6.88 -7.20
CA ARG A 228 -12.13 -7.74 -8.18
C ARG A 228 -11.53 -8.96 -7.47
N LYS A 229 -11.63 -10.10 -8.13
CA LYS A 229 -10.89 -11.29 -7.72
C LYS A 229 -9.41 -11.11 -8.08
N PRO A 230 -8.47 -11.58 -7.24
CA PRO A 230 -7.05 -11.57 -7.58
C PRO A 230 -6.76 -12.29 -8.91
N ASP A 231 -5.85 -11.71 -9.70
CA ASP A 231 -5.50 -12.23 -11.01
C ASP A 231 -4.73 -13.55 -10.95
N ALA A 232 -4.77 -14.31 -12.04
CA ALA A 232 -4.10 -15.61 -12.14
C ALA A 232 -2.57 -15.53 -11.89
N ASP A 233 -1.96 -14.38 -12.18
CA ASP A 233 -0.53 -14.15 -11.95
C ASP A 233 -0.20 -14.13 -10.44
N ILE A 234 -1.04 -13.51 -9.60
CA ILE A 234 -0.87 -13.50 -8.14
C ILE A 234 -0.95 -14.93 -7.61
N ILE A 235 -1.96 -15.69 -8.06
CA ILE A 235 -2.14 -17.10 -7.67
C ILE A 235 -0.90 -17.91 -8.06
N ARG A 236 -0.36 -17.72 -9.28
CA ARG A 236 0.86 -18.40 -9.72
C ARG A 236 2.08 -18.05 -8.86
N ILE A 237 2.22 -16.79 -8.46
CA ILE A 237 3.31 -16.35 -7.57
C ILE A 237 3.19 -17.00 -6.20
N LEU A 238 1.99 -17.05 -5.63
CA LEU A 238 1.76 -17.68 -4.32
C LEU A 238 1.97 -19.20 -4.35
N LEU A 239 1.66 -19.86 -5.47
CA LEU A 239 1.87 -21.30 -5.64
C LEU A 239 3.30 -21.67 -6.08
N SER A 240 4.11 -20.71 -6.50
CA SER A 240 5.51 -20.97 -6.86
C SER A 240 6.30 -21.43 -5.63
N ASP A 241 7.09 -22.50 -5.77
CA ASP A 241 7.95 -22.96 -4.68
C ASP A 241 9.06 -21.93 -4.45
N LYS A 242 9.15 -21.43 -3.22
CA LYS A 242 10.23 -20.55 -2.76
C LYS A 242 11.16 -21.31 -1.83
N GLU A 243 12.46 -21.00 -1.86
CA GLU A 243 13.44 -21.63 -0.97
C GLU A 243 13.27 -21.20 0.50
N ASN A 244 12.76 -19.99 0.73
CA ASN A 244 12.60 -19.43 2.07
C ASN A 244 11.12 -19.40 2.50
N ASP A 245 10.78 -20.24 3.47
CA ASP A 245 9.43 -20.36 4.02
C ASP A 245 8.93 -19.08 4.68
N ILE A 246 9.80 -18.34 5.39
CA ILE A 246 9.45 -17.07 6.03
C ILE A 246 9.05 -16.04 4.98
N GLU A 247 9.84 -15.89 3.92
CA GLU A 247 9.51 -14.96 2.83
C GLU A 247 8.24 -15.38 2.08
N HIS A 248 8.00 -16.69 1.95
CA HIS A 248 6.77 -17.20 1.37
C HIS A 248 5.55 -16.86 2.23
N ILE A 249 5.66 -17.04 3.56
CA ILE A 249 4.65 -16.63 4.53
C ILE A 249 4.38 -15.13 4.43
N LYS A 250 5.41 -14.28 4.37
CA LYS A 250 5.25 -12.83 4.20
C LYS A 250 4.52 -12.48 2.91
N CYS A 251 4.82 -13.16 1.79
CA CYS A 251 4.12 -12.97 0.54
C CYS A 251 2.63 -13.33 0.65
N PHE A 252 2.28 -14.47 1.24
CA PHE A 252 0.88 -14.83 1.49
C PHE A 252 0.18 -13.77 2.32
N MET A 253 0.79 -13.37 3.44
CA MET A 253 0.21 -12.38 4.33
C MET A 253 0.00 -11.03 3.63
N HIS A 254 0.97 -10.57 2.85
CA HIS A 254 0.88 -9.31 2.10
C HIS A 254 -0.30 -9.32 1.13
N GLU A 255 -0.38 -10.34 0.26
CA GLU A 255 -1.43 -10.44 -0.76
C GLU A 255 -2.83 -10.56 -0.15
N LEU A 256 -2.96 -11.31 0.96
CA LEU A 256 -4.25 -11.49 1.62
C LEU A 256 -4.72 -10.25 2.38
N ILE A 257 -3.80 -9.44 2.95
CA ILE A 257 -4.15 -8.15 3.56
C ILE A 257 -4.71 -7.16 2.51
N LEU A 258 -4.17 -7.21 1.29
CA LEU A 258 -4.67 -6.42 0.16
C LEU A 258 -6.01 -6.93 -0.36
N ASN A 259 -6.26 -8.24 -0.26
CA ASN A 259 -7.44 -8.91 -0.79
C ASN A 259 -8.25 -9.63 0.33
N PRO A 260 -8.83 -8.88 1.29
CA PRO A 260 -9.40 -9.45 2.52
C PRO A 260 -10.62 -10.37 2.29
N PHE A 261 -11.29 -10.26 1.15
CA PHE A 261 -12.44 -11.11 0.82
C PHE A 261 -12.06 -12.31 -0.05
N TRP A 262 -10.77 -12.51 -0.37
CA TRP A 262 -10.34 -13.69 -1.13
C TRP A 262 -10.12 -14.89 -0.19
N ILE A 263 -11.22 -15.55 0.19
CA ILE A 263 -11.20 -16.64 1.17
C ILE A 263 -10.50 -17.89 0.60
N GLU A 264 -10.63 -18.16 -0.70
CA GLU A 264 -9.85 -19.22 -1.35
C GLU A 264 -8.34 -19.00 -1.17
N GLY A 265 -7.87 -17.74 -1.19
CA GLY A 265 -6.46 -17.43 -0.96
C GLY A 265 -5.97 -17.81 0.44
N VAL A 266 -6.85 -17.68 1.44
CA VAL A 266 -6.56 -18.14 2.80
C VAL A 266 -6.47 -19.67 2.85
N GLN A 267 -7.32 -20.38 2.11
CA GLN A 267 -7.21 -21.84 1.99
C GLN A 267 -5.89 -22.25 1.34
N LEU A 268 -5.45 -21.57 0.28
CA LEU A 268 -4.13 -21.82 -0.32
C LEU A 268 -2.99 -21.62 0.69
N PHE A 269 -3.12 -20.62 1.58
CA PHE A 269 -2.15 -20.41 2.64
C PHE A 269 -2.18 -21.52 3.68
N CYS A 270 -3.36 -22.03 4.05
CA CYS A 270 -3.50 -23.21 4.89
C CYS A 270 -2.85 -24.46 4.26
N ASP A 271 -3.09 -24.71 2.97
CA ASP A 271 -2.49 -25.85 2.26
C ASP A 271 -0.96 -25.74 2.23
N PHE A 272 -0.43 -24.53 2.08
CA PHE A 272 1.01 -24.26 2.19
C PHE A 272 1.56 -24.61 3.58
N LEU A 273 0.90 -24.16 4.66
CA LEU A 273 1.31 -24.46 6.03
C LEU A 273 1.25 -25.97 6.32
N GLU A 274 0.25 -26.67 5.79
CA GLU A 274 0.14 -28.12 5.86
C GLU A 274 1.30 -28.82 5.14
N LYS A 275 1.61 -28.41 3.90
CA LYS A 275 2.77 -28.92 3.12
C LYS A 275 4.08 -28.74 3.89
N LYS A 276 4.24 -27.62 4.61
CA LYS A 276 5.41 -27.31 5.45
C LYS A 276 5.33 -27.88 6.87
N LYS A 277 4.30 -28.68 7.18
CA LYS A 277 4.07 -29.33 8.50
C LYS A 277 3.96 -28.34 9.68
N LYS A 278 3.56 -27.10 9.43
CA LYS A 278 3.33 -26.05 10.44
C LYS A 278 1.91 -26.17 11.03
N ASN A 279 1.66 -27.30 11.71
CA ASN A 279 0.31 -27.70 12.14
C ASN A 279 -0.35 -26.72 13.13
N LYS A 280 0.40 -26.17 14.10
CA LYS A 280 -0.15 -25.24 15.09
C LYS A 280 -0.57 -23.91 14.45
N GLN A 281 0.23 -23.42 13.53
CA GLN A 281 -0.04 -22.22 12.74
C GLN A 281 -1.27 -22.40 11.86
N LEU A 282 -1.35 -23.56 11.18
CA LEU A 282 -2.51 -23.97 10.40
C LEU A 282 -3.80 -24.00 11.26
N ASP A 283 -3.74 -24.59 12.45
CA ASP A 283 -4.87 -24.68 13.37
C ASP A 283 -5.41 -23.29 13.73
N ILE A 284 -4.52 -22.37 14.08
CA ILE A 284 -4.89 -21.00 14.45
C ILE A 284 -5.48 -20.24 13.28
N LEU A 285 -4.86 -20.33 12.10
CA LEU A 285 -5.37 -19.64 10.91
C LEU A 285 -6.77 -20.14 10.54
N ILE A 286 -7.03 -21.46 10.64
CA ILE A 286 -8.36 -22.02 10.43
C ILE A 286 -9.38 -21.48 11.43
N ILE A 287 -9.02 -21.43 12.72
CA ILE A 287 -9.92 -20.93 13.78
C ILE A 287 -10.28 -19.46 13.50
N LEU A 288 -9.27 -18.61 13.28
CA LEU A 288 -9.46 -17.18 13.04
C LEU A 288 -10.27 -16.90 11.77
N THR A 289 -10.03 -17.66 10.71
CA THR A 289 -10.78 -17.57 9.45
C THR A 289 -12.22 -17.99 9.62
N SER A 290 -12.45 -19.11 10.31
CA SER A 290 -13.80 -19.57 10.59
C SER A 290 -14.57 -18.60 11.51
N ASP A 291 -13.90 -17.98 12.49
CA ASP A 291 -14.48 -16.90 13.29
C ASP A 291 -14.91 -15.72 12.41
N PHE A 292 -14.07 -15.27 11.48
CA PHE A 292 -14.43 -14.19 10.54
C PHE A 292 -15.63 -14.55 9.67
N ILE A 293 -15.60 -15.71 9.00
CA ILE A 293 -16.70 -16.18 8.14
C ILE A 293 -18.00 -16.28 8.93
N SER A 294 -17.95 -16.81 10.16
CA SER A 294 -19.13 -16.97 11.02
C SER A 294 -19.72 -15.65 11.53
N LYS A 295 -19.04 -14.51 11.39
CA LYS A 295 -19.61 -13.19 11.70
C LYS A 295 -20.64 -12.73 10.65
N PHE A 296 -20.62 -13.34 9.47
CA PHE A 296 -21.38 -12.89 8.32
C PHE A 296 -22.15 -14.03 7.67
N ASP A 297 -23.42 -14.18 8.04
CA ASP A 297 -24.30 -15.27 7.60
C ASP A 297 -24.49 -15.37 6.07
N THR A 298 -24.18 -14.31 5.32
CA THR A 298 -24.44 -14.23 3.86
C THR A 298 -23.17 -14.13 3.01
N ILE A 299 -21.99 -14.33 3.59
CA ILE A 299 -20.71 -14.21 2.87
C ILE A 299 -20.58 -15.21 1.71
N GLU A 300 -21.17 -16.40 1.83
CA GLU A 300 -21.19 -17.45 0.78
C GLU A 300 -22.03 -17.06 -0.44
N LEU A 301 -22.96 -16.12 -0.30
CA LEU A 301 -23.83 -15.68 -1.39
C LEU A 301 -23.16 -14.61 -2.25
N LEU A 302 -22.13 -13.94 -1.72
CA LEU A 302 -21.48 -12.83 -2.40
C LEU A 302 -20.55 -13.30 -3.51
N ARG A 303 -20.48 -12.47 -4.56
CA ARG A 303 -19.65 -12.71 -5.73
C ARG A 303 -18.72 -11.53 -6.00
N PHE A 304 -17.54 -11.82 -6.51
CA PHE A 304 -16.63 -10.85 -7.10
C PHE A 304 -17.24 -10.24 -8.37
N GLN A 305 -16.63 -9.15 -8.86
CA GLN A 305 -17.03 -8.43 -10.06
C GLN A 305 -17.13 -9.35 -11.30
N ASN A 306 -16.33 -10.40 -11.37
CA ASN A 306 -16.34 -11.38 -12.46
C ASN A 306 -17.41 -12.48 -12.30
N GLY A 307 -18.23 -12.44 -11.23
CA GLY A 307 -19.29 -13.42 -10.94
C GLY A 307 -18.85 -14.63 -10.11
N ASP A 308 -17.55 -14.80 -9.87
CA ASP A 308 -17.04 -15.87 -9.00
C ASP A 308 -17.48 -15.64 -7.55
N PHE A 309 -17.76 -16.71 -6.81
CA PHE A 309 -18.05 -16.60 -5.38
C PHE A 309 -16.86 -16.06 -4.58
N ILE A 310 -17.15 -15.22 -3.60
CA ILE A 310 -16.20 -14.74 -2.58
C ILE A 310 -15.76 -15.87 -1.65
N CYS A 311 -16.68 -16.79 -1.36
CA CYS A 311 -16.41 -17.99 -0.60
C CYS A 311 -17.21 -19.13 -1.21
N LYS A 312 -16.55 -20.00 -1.99
CA LYS A 312 -17.19 -21.22 -2.51
C LYS A 312 -17.64 -22.13 -1.37
N GLU A 313 -18.69 -22.90 -1.60
CA GLU A 313 -19.25 -23.85 -0.62
C GLU A 313 -18.21 -24.84 -0.07
N GLU A 314 -17.29 -25.31 -0.92
CA GLU A 314 -16.20 -26.22 -0.55
C GLU A 314 -15.22 -25.56 0.44
N VAL A 315 -14.88 -24.29 0.20
CA VAL A 315 -13.98 -23.48 1.03
C VAL A 315 -14.65 -23.14 2.36
N TYR A 316 -15.94 -22.79 2.32
CA TYR A 316 -16.74 -22.56 3.52
C TYR A 316 -16.75 -23.81 4.40
N LYS A 317 -17.04 -24.98 3.81
CA LYS A 317 -17.02 -26.27 4.51
C LYS A 317 -15.64 -26.59 5.08
N TYR A 318 -14.56 -26.25 4.37
CA TYR A 318 -13.18 -26.45 4.86
C TYR A 318 -12.97 -25.74 6.20
N PHE A 319 -13.33 -24.45 6.31
CA PHE A 319 -13.13 -23.69 7.54
C PHE A 319 -14.12 -24.04 8.66
N VAL A 320 -15.40 -24.26 8.33
CA VAL A 320 -16.44 -24.54 9.34
C VAL A 320 -16.30 -25.95 9.92
N LYS A 321 -16.14 -26.99 9.09
CA LYS A 321 -15.97 -28.37 9.60
C LYS A 321 -14.67 -28.54 10.38
N SER A 322 -13.60 -27.88 9.94
CA SER A 322 -12.31 -27.96 10.62
C SER A 322 -12.35 -27.31 12.01
N LYS A 323 -13.16 -26.26 12.23
CA LYS A 323 -13.35 -25.65 13.55
C LYS A 323 -14.06 -26.58 14.53
N GLU A 324 -15.07 -27.32 14.10
CA GLU A 324 -15.79 -28.27 14.97
C GLU A 324 -14.89 -29.41 15.45
N ASN A 325 -14.09 -29.97 14.54
CA ASN A 325 -13.12 -31.02 14.87
C ASN A 325 -12.01 -30.51 15.81
N LYS A 326 -11.53 -29.27 15.63
CA LYS A 326 -10.41 -28.68 16.39
C LYS A 326 -10.82 -28.00 17.70
N LYS A 327 -12.06 -27.53 17.84
CA LYS A 327 -12.63 -27.09 19.13
C LYS A 327 -12.62 -28.24 20.16
N SER A 328 -12.76 -29.49 19.71
CA SER A 328 -12.65 -30.65 20.61
C SER A 328 -11.28 -30.74 21.28
N PHE A 329 -10.20 -30.36 20.58
CA PHE A 329 -8.81 -30.42 21.02
C PHE A 329 -8.45 -29.37 22.09
N PHE A 330 -9.08 -28.19 22.03
CA PHE A 330 -8.98 -27.18 23.09
C PHE A 330 -9.96 -27.41 24.25
N SER A 331 -11.03 -28.19 24.05
CA SER A 331 -12.05 -28.47 25.08
C SER A 331 -11.69 -29.62 26.03
N SER A 332 -10.69 -30.44 25.70
CA SER A 332 -10.28 -31.61 26.51
C SER A 332 -9.38 -31.28 27.70
N LYS A 333 -9.05 -30.01 27.95
CA LYS A 333 -8.51 -29.56 29.24
C LYS A 333 -9.58 -28.74 29.99
N LYS A 334 -10.53 -29.46 30.59
CA LYS A 334 -11.37 -28.91 31.65
C LYS A 334 -10.56 -28.90 32.95
N THR A 335 -9.95 -27.77 33.26
CA THR A 335 -9.85 -27.19 34.62
C THR A 335 -9.56 -25.69 34.47
N ASP A 336 -10.36 -24.89 35.16
CA ASP A 336 -10.20 -23.45 35.47
C ASP A 336 -10.44 -22.43 34.34
N LYS A 337 -11.73 -22.23 34.05
CA LYS A 337 -12.25 -21.23 33.09
C LYS A 337 -12.44 -19.81 33.65
N GLU A 338 -12.04 -19.53 34.88
CA GLU A 338 -12.10 -18.16 35.44
C GLU A 338 -10.73 -17.48 35.56
N HIS A 339 -9.62 -18.23 35.51
CA HIS A 339 -8.27 -17.65 35.61
C HIS A 339 -7.65 -17.18 34.29
N THR A 340 -8.08 -17.72 33.13
CA THR A 340 -7.39 -17.47 31.84
C THR A 340 -7.75 -16.16 31.16
N LEU A 341 -8.92 -15.58 31.44
CA LEU A 341 -9.29 -14.23 30.96
C LEU A 341 -8.56 -13.15 31.75
N GLN A 342 -8.37 -13.36 33.06
CA GLN A 342 -7.54 -12.49 33.89
C GLN A 342 -6.07 -12.58 33.49
N ASP A 343 -5.54 -13.77 33.19
CA ASP A 343 -4.14 -13.93 32.76
C ASP A 343 -3.82 -13.19 31.43
N PHE A 344 -4.76 -13.13 30.48
CA PHE A 344 -4.55 -12.41 29.22
C PHE A 344 -4.54 -10.88 29.40
N GLU A 345 -5.41 -10.35 30.25
CA GLU A 345 -5.42 -8.92 30.61
C GLU A 345 -4.21 -8.55 31.48
N GLN A 346 -3.78 -9.42 32.40
CA GLN A 346 -2.59 -9.23 33.22
C GLN A 346 -1.31 -9.25 32.38
N MET A 347 -1.25 -10.10 31.35
CA MET A 347 -0.11 -10.21 30.44
C MET A 347 0.03 -8.99 29.52
N LEU A 348 -1.08 -8.33 29.15
CA LEU A 348 -1.07 -7.05 28.44
C LEU A 348 -0.66 -5.87 29.34
N MET A 349 -1.01 -5.90 30.63
CA MET A 349 -0.66 -4.85 31.60
C MET A 349 0.81 -4.87 32.06
N ASN A 350 1.53 -5.96 31.84
CA ASN A 350 2.95 -6.08 32.21
C ASN A 350 3.91 -5.52 31.14
N ILE A 351 3.41 -4.97 30.03
CA ILE A 351 4.25 -4.41 28.96
C ILE A 351 4.74 -2.97 29.30
N ASP A 352 4.12 -2.29 30.26
CA ASP A 352 4.50 -0.92 30.67
C ASP A 352 5.47 -0.86 31.87
N LYS A 353 6.07 -1.98 32.28
CA LYS A 353 7.06 -2.00 33.36
C LYS A 353 8.21 -2.97 33.07
N GLU A 354 9.11 -2.55 32.21
CA GLU A 354 10.56 -2.82 32.33
C GLU A 354 11.37 -1.68 31.71
#